data_AF-A0A2G8TM22-F1
#
_entry.id   AF-A0A2G8TM22-F1
#
_cell.length_a   1.000
_cell.length_b   1.000
_cell.length_c   1.000
_cell.angle_alpha   90.00
_cell.angle_beta   90.00
_cell.angle_gamma   90.00
#
_symmetry.space_group_name_H-M   'P 1'
#
loop_
_entity.id
_entity.type
_entity.pdbx_description
1 polymer ?
#
loop_
_entity_poly.entity_id
_entity_poly.type
_entity_poly.pdbx_seq_one_letter_code
_entity_poly.pdbx_strand_id
1 'polypeptide(L)'
;MHYPSRTVLREGKRDVQHWHGEESLIKRADGVHDFEWAFVGTPRDVANPSEFRVVMFTKVQHNTVGAAKVASVTDDEAVALWDKLLSGLKFRVKVPGAPEGSYHLQPKH
;
A
#
# COMPACT_ATOMS: atom_id res chain seq x y z
N MET A 1 -9.46 -1.99 28.58
CA MET A 1 -9.37 -1.30 27.28
C MET A 1 -10.09 -2.16 26.25
N HIS A 2 -11.22 -1.71 25.70
CA HIS A 2 -11.80 -2.37 24.54
C HIS A 2 -11.08 -1.84 23.30
N TYR A 3 -10.40 -2.72 22.57
CA TYR A 3 -9.92 -2.38 21.25
C TYR A 3 -11.16 -2.11 20.37
N PRO A 4 -11.24 -0.98 19.66
CA PRO A 4 -12.37 -0.72 18.78
C PRO A 4 -12.49 -1.87 17.77
N SER A 5 -13.73 -2.28 17.48
CA SER A 5 -13.99 -3.37 16.54
C SER A 5 -13.43 -3.02 15.16
N ARG A 6 -12.78 -3.98 14.53
CA ARG A 6 -12.26 -3.88 13.17
C ARG A 6 -12.53 -5.17 12.42
N THR A 7 -12.83 -5.05 11.13
CA THR A 7 -12.93 -6.18 10.22
C THR A 7 -11.60 -6.30 9.51
N VAL A 8 -10.94 -7.46 9.60
CA VAL A 8 -9.74 -7.76 8.81
C VAL A 8 -10.19 -8.27 7.45
N LEU A 9 -9.77 -7.60 6.38
CA LEU A 9 -10.04 -8.02 5.00
C LEU A 9 -8.91 -8.90 4.45
N ARG A 10 -7.65 -8.52 4.71
CA ARG A 10 -6.45 -9.31 4.38
C ARG A 10 -5.28 -8.87 5.24
N GLU A 11 -4.50 -9.81 5.75
CA GLU A 11 -3.31 -9.54 6.56
C GLU A 11 -2.22 -10.58 6.24
N GLY A 12 -0.96 -10.16 6.27
CA GLY A 12 0.19 -11.05 6.18
C GLY A 12 1.26 -10.59 5.20
N LYS A 13 2.15 -11.50 4.84
CA LYS A 13 3.26 -11.22 3.93
C LYS A 13 2.76 -10.88 2.53
N ARG A 14 3.36 -9.85 1.94
CA ARG A 14 3.15 -9.48 0.55
C ARG A 14 4.41 -8.90 -0.05
N ASP A 15 4.89 -9.54 -1.09
CA ASP A 15 5.97 -9.02 -1.90
C ASP A 15 5.43 -7.99 -2.90
N VAL A 16 6.14 -6.87 -3.03
CA VAL A 16 5.88 -5.83 -4.04
C VAL A 16 7.18 -5.62 -4.81
N GLN A 17 7.21 -6.03 -6.08
CA GLN A 17 8.44 -6.17 -6.85
C GLN A 17 9.46 -7.04 -6.11
N HIS A 18 10.61 -6.48 -5.73
CA HIS A 18 11.67 -7.14 -4.97
C HIS A 18 11.63 -6.79 -3.48
N TRP A 19 10.68 -5.98 -3.02
CA TRP A 19 10.55 -5.63 -1.62
C TRP A 19 9.67 -6.64 -0.89
N HIS A 20 10.22 -7.26 0.15
CA HIS A 20 9.57 -8.26 0.98
C HIS A 20 8.88 -7.59 2.17
N GLY A 21 7.61 -7.25 2.01
CA GLY A 21 6.84 -6.52 3.01
C GLY A 21 5.71 -7.34 3.62
N GLU A 22 4.92 -6.64 4.43
CA GLU A 22 3.70 -7.15 5.05
C GLU A 22 2.58 -6.13 4.82
N GLU A 23 1.35 -6.60 4.72
CA GLU A 23 0.16 -5.76 4.64
C GLU A 23 -0.84 -6.04 5.76
N SER A 24 -1.60 -5.00 6.09
CA SER A 24 -2.80 -5.06 6.91
C SER A 24 -3.89 -4.22 6.25
N LEU A 25 -4.92 -4.90 5.76
CA LEU A 25 -6.09 -4.29 5.13
C LEU A 25 -7.25 -4.46 6.09
N ILE A 26 -7.57 -3.39 6.81
CA ILE A 26 -8.68 -3.41 7.76
C ILE A 26 -9.77 -2.45 7.35
N LYS A 27 -10.98 -2.76 7.80
CA LYS A 27 -12.11 -1.84 7.82
C LYS A 27 -12.43 -1.51 9.26
N ARG A 28 -12.31 -0.23 9.59
CA ARG A 28 -12.64 0.34 10.90
C ARG A 28 -14.15 0.29 11.14
N ALA A 29 -14.56 0.39 12.40
CA ALA A 29 -15.98 0.41 12.79
C ALA A 29 -16.80 1.54 12.13
N ASP A 30 -16.15 2.66 11.79
CA ASP A 30 -16.76 3.78 11.07
C ASP A 30 -16.81 3.57 9.54
N GLY A 31 -16.40 2.41 9.04
CA GLY A 31 -16.43 2.04 7.63
C GLY A 31 -15.26 2.58 6.80
N VAL A 32 -14.24 3.17 7.44
CA VAL A 32 -12.98 3.53 6.76
C VAL A 32 -12.20 2.27 6.42
N HIS A 33 -11.78 2.13 5.16
CA HIS A 33 -10.69 1.24 4.79
C HIS A 33 -9.38 1.90 5.20
N ASP A 34 -8.61 1.25 6.05
CA ASP A 34 -7.30 1.67 6.54
C ASP A 34 -6.31 0.58 6.12
N PHE A 35 -5.72 0.78 4.94
CA PHE A 35 -4.90 -0.22 4.27
C PHE A 35 -3.46 0.21 4.33
N GLU A 36 -2.61 -0.70 4.77
CA GLU A 36 -1.18 -0.47 4.91
C GLU A 36 -0.40 -1.61 4.28
N TRP A 37 0.70 -1.26 3.61
CA TRP A 37 1.79 -2.17 3.31
C TRP A 37 3.09 -1.47 3.68
N ALA A 38 4.01 -2.21 4.29
CA ALA A 38 5.32 -1.71 4.64
C ALA A 38 6.38 -2.78 4.47
N PHE A 39 7.60 -2.35 4.18
CA PHE A 39 8.79 -3.17 4.37
C PHE A 39 9.88 -2.38 5.09
N VAL A 40 10.71 -3.10 5.84
CA VAL A 40 11.92 -2.59 6.48
C VAL A 40 13.11 -3.09 5.68
N GLY A 41 13.89 -2.16 5.13
CA GLY A 41 15.04 -2.47 4.29
C GLY A 41 16.37 -2.29 4.98
N THR A 42 17.37 -1.89 4.18
CA THR A 42 18.75 -1.74 4.64
C THR A 42 19.16 -0.27 4.60
N PRO A 43 19.67 0.31 5.71
CA PRO A 43 20.16 1.67 5.71
C PRO A 43 21.18 1.95 4.61
N ARG A 44 20.97 3.04 3.86
CA ARG A 44 21.83 3.49 2.75
C ARG A 44 21.80 2.61 1.50
N ASP A 45 20.94 1.59 1.42
CA ASP A 45 20.65 0.88 0.19
C ASP A 45 19.54 1.62 -0.59
N VAL A 46 19.85 2.07 -1.80
CA VAL A 46 18.90 2.80 -2.65
C VAL A 46 17.85 1.85 -3.25
N ALA A 47 18.21 0.59 -3.53
CA ALA A 47 17.28 -0.41 -4.03
C ALA A 47 16.37 -0.94 -2.91
N ASN A 48 16.86 -0.96 -1.67
CA ASN A 48 16.14 -1.41 -0.48
C ASN A 48 16.18 -0.35 0.63
N PRO A 49 15.47 0.78 0.49
CA PRO A 49 15.48 1.86 1.49
C PRO A 49 15.14 1.35 2.89
N SER A 50 15.66 2.02 3.93
CA SER A 50 15.46 1.63 5.33
C SER A 50 13.99 1.36 5.69
N GLU A 51 13.08 2.11 5.09
CA GLU A 51 11.64 1.95 5.23
C GLU A 51 10.98 2.37 3.92
N PHE A 52 9.95 1.62 3.51
CA PHE A 52 8.99 2.09 2.53
C PHE A 52 7.60 1.67 2.98
N ARG A 53 6.72 2.66 3.08
CA ARG A 53 5.35 2.50 3.55
C ARG A 53 4.37 3.08 2.55
N VAL A 54 3.31 2.33 2.30
CA VAL A 54 2.19 2.73 1.45
C VAL A 54 0.94 2.64 2.30
N VAL A 55 0.13 3.71 2.29
CA VAL A 55 -1.11 3.75 3.06
C VAL A 55 -2.23 4.27 2.17
N MET A 56 -3.39 3.63 2.25
CA MET A 56 -4.60 4.07 1.57
C MET A 56 -5.76 4.18 2.56
N PHE A 57 -6.44 5.31 2.53
CA PHE A 57 -7.64 5.56 3.31
C PHE A 57 -8.85 5.80 2.41
N THR A 58 -10.01 5.28 2.80
CA THR A 58 -11.30 5.70 2.23
C THR A 58 -12.05 6.62 3.19
N LYS A 59 -13.24 7.08 2.79
CA LYS A 59 -14.05 8.08 3.51
C LYS A 59 -13.32 9.40 3.78
N VAL A 60 -12.45 9.82 2.87
CA VAL A 60 -11.74 11.10 2.99
C VAL A 60 -12.60 12.23 2.43
N GLN A 61 -12.83 13.28 3.22
CA GLN A 61 -13.45 14.53 2.78
C GLN A 61 -12.75 15.69 3.48
N HIS A 62 -12.59 16.83 2.81
CA HIS A 62 -11.92 18.01 3.39
C HIS A 62 -10.55 17.66 4.01
N ASN A 63 -9.75 16.84 3.29
CA ASN A 63 -8.44 16.34 3.73
C ASN A 63 -8.44 15.59 5.07
N THR A 64 -9.59 15.03 5.46
CA THR A 64 -9.77 14.35 6.74
C THR A 64 -10.34 12.95 6.52
N VAL A 65 -9.65 11.94 7.06
CA VAL A 65 -10.10 10.53 7.04
C VAL A 65 -11.34 10.37 7.92
N GLY A 66 -12.36 9.66 7.42
CA GLY A 66 -13.62 9.44 8.13
C GLY A 66 -14.62 10.60 8.04
N ALA A 67 -14.25 11.73 7.43
CA ALA A 67 -15.14 12.89 7.30
C ALA A 67 -16.27 12.68 6.27
N ALA A 68 -16.05 11.86 5.23
CA ALA A 68 -17.13 11.50 4.33
C ALA A 68 -18.12 10.55 5.03
N LYS A 69 -19.40 10.72 4.75
CA LYS A 69 -20.47 9.87 5.32
C LYS A 69 -20.32 8.39 4.95
N VAL A 70 -19.94 8.11 3.71
CA VAL A 70 -19.79 6.75 3.16
C VAL A 70 -18.49 6.65 2.35
N ALA A 71 -17.95 5.44 2.24
CA ALA A 71 -16.86 5.18 1.31
C ALA A 71 -17.42 5.19 -0.12
N SER A 72 -16.64 5.67 -1.08
CA SER A 72 -17.02 5.67 -2.51
C SER A 72 -16.81 4.31 -3.19
N VAL A 73 -16.29 3.33 -2.45
CA VAL A 73 -15.94 1.99 -2.93
C VAL A 73 -16.41 0.94 -1.92
N THR A 74 -16.81 -0.21 -2.43
CA THR A 74 -17.04 -1.43 -1.64
C THR A 74 -15.73 -2.03 -1.13
N ASP A 75 -15.82 -3.03 -0.26
CA ASP A 75 -14.66 -3.69 0.33
C ASP A 75 -13.83 -4.40 -0.77
N ASP A 76 -14.50 -5.08 -1.69
CA ASP A 76 -13.85 -5.75 -2.83
C ASP A 76 -13.20 -4.75 -3.80
N GLU A 77 -13.87 -3.64 -4.10
CA GLU A 77 -13.30 -2.57 -4.94
C GLU A 77 -12.10 -1.90 -4.27
N ALA A 78 -12.13 -1.72 -2.94
CA ALA A 78 -11.02 -1.17 -2.19
C ALA A 78 -9.80 -2.11 -2.26
N VAL A 79 -10.00 -3.41 -2.06
CA VAL A 79 -8.93 -4.42 -2.16
C VAL A 79 -8.40 -4.49 -3.61
N ALA A 80 -9.27 -4.47 -4.62
CA ALA A 80 -8.86 -4.47 -6.02
C ALA A 80 -8.07 -3.21 -6.41
N LEU A 81 -8.50 -2.03 -5.93
CA LEU A 81 -7.78 -0.77 -6.14
C LEU A 81 -6.40 -0.81 -5.48
N TRP A 82 -6.33 -1.30 -4.24
CA TRP A 82 -5.08 -1.50 -3.51
C TRP A 82 -4.12 -2.41 -4.27
N ASP A 83 -4.61 -3.54 -4.77
CA ASP A 83 -3.82 -4.49 -5.56
C ASP A 83 -3.27 -3.85 -6.83
N LYS A 84 -4.10 -3.07 -7.52
CA LYS A 84 -3.69 -2.31 -8.69
C LYS A 84 -2.60 -1.28 -8.36
N LEU A 85 -2.76 -0.51 -7.27
CA LEU A 85 -1.79 0.48 -6.83
C LEU A 85 -0.43 -0.16 -6.52
N LEU A 86 -0.41 -1.21 -5.69
CA LEU A 86 0.83 -1.90 -5.34
C LEU A 86 1.48 -2.58 -6.55
N SER A 87 0.69 -3.16 -7.47
CA SER A 87 1.25 -3.77 -8.70
C SER A 87 1.97 -2.76 -9.61
N GLY A 88 1.57 -1.49 -9.53
CA GLY A 88 2.18 -0.41 -10.29
C GLY A 88 3.44 0.20 -9.67
N LEU A 89 3.75 -0.13 -8.41
CA LEU A 89 4.92 0.43 -7.73
C LEU A 89 6.20 -0.14 -8.33
N LYS A 90 6.98 0.74 -8.96
CA LYS A 90 8.29 0.46 -9.54
C LYS A 90 9.17 1.70 -9.43
N PHE A 91 10.48 1.51 -9.50
CA PHE A 91 11.39 2.62 -9.70
C PHE A 91 11.14 3.29 -11.06
N ARG A 92 11.25 4.62 -11.08
CA ARG A 92 11.09 5.41 -12.30
C ARG A 92 12.16 5.11 -13.35
N VAL A 93 13.37 4.78 -12.89
CA VAL A 93 14.55 4.50 -13.71
C VAL A 93 15.31 3.30 -13.15
N LYS A 94 16.28 2.78 -13.90
CA LYS A 94 17.19 1.74 -13.40
C LYS A 94 17.94 2.24 -12.17
N VAL A 95 17.89 1.47 -11.09
CA VAL A 95 18.57 1.75 -9.82
C VAL A 95 19.69 0.71 -9.60
N PRO A 96 20.92 1.11 -9.25
CA PRO A 96 21.97 0.17 -8.88
C PRO A 96 21.52 -0.75 -7.73
N GLY A 97 21.68 -2.06 -7.90
CA GLY A 97 21.26 -3.07 -6.92
C GLY A 97 19.80 -3.52 -7.01
N ALA A 98 18.95 -2.85 -7.79
CA ALA A 98 17.59 -3.32 -8.05
C ALA A 98 17.58 -4.37 -9.17
N PRO A 99 16.81 -5.47 -9.02
CA PRO A 99 16.73 -6.50 -10.06
C PRO A 99 15.97 -6.01 -11.30
N GLU A 100 16.12 -6.71 -12.41
CA GLU A 100 15.34 -6.44 -13.62
C GLU A 100 13.84 -6.62 -13.35
N GLY A 101 13.02 -5.73 -13.91
CA GLY A 101 11.58 -5.69 -13.67
C GLY A 101 11.14 -4.72 -12.57
N SER A 102 12.04 -4.31 -11.67
CA SER A 102 11.76 -3.35 -10.59
C SER A 102 11.69 -1.89 -11.03
N TYR A 103 11.87 -1.60 -12.31
CA TYR A 103 11.80 -0.25 -12.87
C TYR A 103 10.99 -0.23 -14.17
N HIS A 104 10.45 0.94 -14.50
CA HIS A 104 9.82 1.14 -15.80
C HIS A 104 10.89 1.19 -16.90
N LEU A 105 10.71 0.35 -17.93
CA LEU A 105 11.46 0.50 -19.17
C LEU A 105 10.89 1.70 -19.92
N GLN A 106 11.71 2.74 -20.09
CA GLN A 106 11.37 3.84 -21.00
C GLN A 106 11.24 3.24 -22.41
N PRO A 107 10.13 3.48 -23.13
CA PRO A 107 10.05 3.13 -24.53
C PRO A 107 11.21 3.79 -25.27
N LYS A 108 11.94 3.03 -26.10
CA LYS A 108 12.90 3.64 -27.03
C LYS A 108 12.08 4.40 -28.07
N HIS A 109 12.19 5.73 -28.06
CA HIS A 109 11.69 6.60 -29.13
C HIS A 109 12.61 6.53 -30.34
#